data_AF-A0A8X6RMP3-F1
#
_entry.id   AF-A0A8X6RMP3-F1
#
_cell.length_a   1.000
_cell.length_b   1.000
_cell.length_c   1.000
_cell.angle_alpha   90.00
_cell.angle_beta   90.00
_cell.angle_gamma   90.00
#
_symmetry.space_group_name_H-M   'P 1'
#
loop_
_entity.id
_entity.type
_entity.pdbx_description
1 polymer ?
#
loop_
_entity_poly.entity_id
_entity_poly.type
_entity_poly.pdbx_seq_one_letter_code
_entity_poly.pdbx_strand_id
1 'polypeptide(L)' 'MFPNPNECGCPMKRGSYSMKDAPMALPNFGEIFAKILQGDYEGNITFIDKSSNKQLGCIAIGFQIEPSV' A
#
# COMPACT_ATOMS: atom_id res chain seq x y z
N MET A 1 -3.03 15.74 8.22
CA MET A 1 -2.19 15.09 9.24
C MET A 1 -2.70 13.65 9.36
N PHE A 2 -1.87 12.65 9.06
CA PHE A 2 -2.22 11.25 9.36
C PHE A 2 -2.42 11.07 10.87
N PRO A 3 -3.27 10.15 11.34
CA PRO A 3 -3.44 9.92 12.78
C PRO A 3 -2.10 9.53 13.42
N ASN A 4 -1.95 9.83 14.71
CA ASN A 4 -0.83 9.36 15.51
C ASN A 4 -0.69 7.83 15.32
N PRO A 5 0.51 7.27 15.11
CA PRO A 5 0.69 5.82 14.93
C PRO A 5 0.11 4.95 16.05
N ASN A 6 -0.11 5.51 17.24
CA ASN A 6 -0.81 4.86 18.36
C ASN A 6 -2.35 4.85 18.24
N GLU A 7 -2.92 5.61 17.30
CA GLU A 7 -4.33 5.64 16.91
C GLU A 7 -4.59 4.88 15.60
N CYS A 8 -3.64 4.05 15.18
CA CYS A 8 -3.82 3.12 14.07
C CYS A 8 -4.80 2.01 14.49
N GLY A 9 -6.08 2.20 14.18
CA GLY A 9 -7.12 1.22 14.47
C GLY A 9 -8.42 1.53 13.76
N CYS A 10 -9.23 0.50 13.56
CA CYS A 10 -10.61 0.68 13.12
C CYS A 10 -11.52 1.01 14.32
N PRO A 11 -12.60 1.79 14.12
CA PRO A 11 -12.98 2.45 12.87
C PRO A 11 -12.19 3.74 12.62
N MET A 12 -11.77 3.96 11.38
CA MET A 12 -11.19 5.25 10.98
C MET A 12 -12.28 6.32 10.97
N LYS A 13 -11.99 7.50 11.55
CA LYS A 13 -12.92 8.63 11.51
C LYS A 13 -13.05 9.14 10.06
N ARG A 14 -14.23 9.66 9.70
CA ARG A 14 -14.40 10.32 8.39
C ARG A 14 -13.61 11.63 8.39
N GLY A 15 -12.77 11.84 7.38
CA GLY A 15 -11.98 13.07 7.24
C GLY A 15 -10.97 12.98 6.09
N SER A 16 -10.15 14.01 5.96
CA SER A 16 -9.06 14.08 4.98
C SER A 16 -7.73 13.78 5.64
N TYR A 17 -7.03 12.77 5.13
CA TYR A 17 -5.72 12.33 5.62
C TYR A 17 -4.66 12.65 4.57
N SER A 18 -3.45 13.02 5.02
CA SER A 18 -2.30 13.26 4.15
C SER A 18 -1.07 12.61 4.76
N MET A 19 -0.52 11.64 4.02
CA MET A 19 0.73 10.95 4.33
C MET A 19 1.81 11.51 3.40
N LYS A 20 2.96 11.82 3.96
CA LYS A 20 4.18 12.16 3.21
C LYS A 20 5.30 11.28 3.75
N ASP A 21 6.20 10.85 2.87
CA ASP A 21 7.42 10.14 3.24
C ASP A 21 7.18 8.90 4.11
N ALA A 22 6.23 8.05 3.71
CA ALA A 22 6.01 6.77 4.38
C ALA A 22 7.07 5.76 3.90
N PRO A 23 8.04 5.36 4.73
CA PRO A 23 9.02 4.37 4.34
C PRO A 23 8.31 3.01 4.20
N MET A 24 8.31 2.46 2.99
CA MET A 24 7.92 1.08 2.76
C MET A 24 9.16 0.20 2.77
N ALA A 25 9.27 -0.67 3.77
CA ALA A 25 10.30 -1.68 3.80
C ALA A 25 9.84 -2.88 2.96
N LEU A 26 10.47 -3.08 1.81
CA LEU A 26 10.34 -4.33 1.07
C LEU A 26 11.28 -5.37 1.69
N PRO A 27 10.82 -6.58 2.03
CA PRO A 27 11.71 -7.63 2.53
C PRO A 27 12.76 -7.97 1.47
N ASN A 28 13.98 -8.27 1.92
CA ASN A 28 15.04 -8.69 1.00
C ASN A 28 14.72 -10.11 0.50
N PHE A 29 14.31 -10.23 -0.75
CA PHE A 29 13.94 -11.50 -1.36
C PHE A 29 15.17 -12.34 -1.79
N GLY A 30 16.39 -11.83 -1.67
CA GLY A 30 17.61 -12.46 -2.19
C GLY A 30 17.76 -12.27 -3.70
N GLU A 31 18.99 -12.33 -4.21
CA GLU A 31 19.32 -11.95 -5.60
C GLU A 31 18.53 -12.72 -6.67
N ILE A 32 18.23 -14.01 -6.42
CA ILE A 32 17.51 -14.87 -7.36
C ILE A 32 16.06 -14.39 -7.50
N PHE A 33 15.38 -14.10 -6.39
CA PHE A 33 13.99 -13.63 -6.43
C PHE A 33 13.90 -12.18 -6.86
N ALA A 34 14.90 -11.34 -6.58
CA ALA A 34 14.94 -9.96 -7.07
C ALA A 34 14.91 -9.89 -8.61
N LYS A 35 15.60 -10.81 -9.30
CA LYS A 35 15.53 -10.92 -10.77
C LYS A 35 14.19 -11.47 -11.25
N ILE A 36 13.58 -12.40 -10.53
CA ILE A 36 12.27 -12.97 -10.90
C ILE A 36 11.15 -11.94 -10.73
N LEU A 37 11.26 -11.09 -9.71
CA LEU A 37 10.29 -10.04 -9.40
C LEU A 37 10.57 -8.74 -10.17
N GLN A 38 11.55 -8.71 -11.06
CA GLN A 38 11.82 -7.55 -11.89
C GLN A 38 10.72 -7.40 -12.95
N GLY A 39 10.18 -6.19 -13.08
CA GLY A 39 9.20 -5.88 -14.11
C GLY A 39 8.25 -4.76 -13.73
N ASP A 40 7.31 -4.51 -14.65
CA ASP A 40 6.22 -3.55 -14.48
C ASP A 40 4.99 -4.24 -13.90
N TYR A 41 4.45 -3.66 -12.84
CA TYR A 41 3.26 -4.16 -12.15
C TYR A 41 2.17 -3.12 -12.20
N GLU A 42 0.98 -3.56 -12.62
CA GLU A 42 -0.24 -2.78 -12.53
C GLU A 42 -1.25 -3.51 -11.65
N GLY A 43 -1.98 -2.76 -10.83
CA GLY A 43 -2.95 -3.32 -9.92
C GLY A 43 -3.98 -2.31 -9.47
N ASN A 44 -5.08 -2.82 -8.92
CA ASN A 44 -6.11 -2.00 -8.29
C ASN A 44 -6.20 -2.37 -6.81
N ILE A 45 -6.09 -1.38 -5.94
CA ILE A 45 -6.37 -1.52 -4.51
C ILE A 45 -7.81 -1.07 -4.27
N THR A 46 -8.68 -2.01 -3.93
CA THR A 46 -10.08 -1.74 -3.58
C THR A 46 -10.26 -1.78 -2.07
N PHE A 47 -10.79 -0.71 -1.49
CA PHE A 47 -11.13 -0.64 -0.08
C PHE A 47 -12.58 -1.07 0.10
N ILE A 48 -12.80 -2.12 0.90
CA ILE A 48 -14.14 -2.66 1.18
C ILE A 48 -14.38 -2.62 2.69
N ASP A 49 -15.49 -2.03 3.11
CA ASP A 49 -15.99 -2.15 4.48
C ASP A 49 -16.55 -3.57 4.69
N LYS A 50 -15.87 -4.37 5.50
CA LYS A 50 -16.26 -5.76 5.79
C LYS A 50 -17.64 -5.88 6.44
N SER A 51 -18.07 -4.88 7.21
CA SER A 51 -19.33 -4.96 7.95
C SER A 51 -20.56 -4.76 7.06
N SER A 52 -20.46 -3.87 6.06
CA SER A 52 -21.55 -3.55 5.14
C SER A 52 -21.35 -4.12 3.73
N ASN A 53 -20.20 -4.72 3.46
CA ASN A 53 -19.74 -5.17 2.14
C ASN A 53 -19.76 -4.06 1.07
N LYS A 54 -19.63 -2.80 1.50
CA LYS A 54 -19.61 -1.63 0.60
C LYS A 54 -18.19 -1.28 0.19
N GLN A 55 -18.01 -0.97 -1.09
CA GLN A 55 -16.78 -0.37 -1.58
C GLN A 55 -16.67 1.08 -1.10
N LEU A 56 -15.56 1.39 -0.43
CA LEU A 56 -15.24 2.72 0.09
C LEU A 56 -14.37 3.51 -0.89
N GLY A 57 -13.60 2.84 -1.74
CA GLY A 57 -12.71 3.47 -2.71
C GLY A 57 -11.97 2.44 -3.55
N CYS A 58 -11.39 2.89 -4.66
CA CYS A 58 -10.52 2.12 -5.53
C CYS A 58 -9.37 3.00 -6.01
N ILE A 59 -8.15 2.48 -5.97
CA ILE A 59 -6.93 3.17 -6.40
C ILE A 59 -6.23 2.28 -7.43
N ALA A 60 -6.00 2.80 -8.62
CA ALA A 60 -5.09 2.19 -9.58
C ALA A 60 -3.65 2.51 -9.18
N ILE A 61 -2.80 1.49 -9.15
CA ILE A 61 -1.38 1.59 -8.86
C ILE A 61 -0.58 0.97 -10.00
N GLY A 62 0.50 1.65 -10.36
CA GLY A 62 1.55 1.14 -11.22
C GLY A 62 2.89 1.28 -10.50
N PHE A 63 3.70 0.24 -10.47
CA PHE A 63 5.06 0.31 -9.93
C PHE A 63 5.99 -0.61 -10.70
N GLN A 64 7.25 -0.19 -10.78
CA GLN A 64 8.32 -0.95 -11.41
C GLN A 64 9.25 -1.46 -10.31
N ILE A 65 9.60 -2.75 -10.37
CA ILE A 65 10.62 -3.33 -9.50
C ILE A 65 11.90 -3.46 -10.32
N GLU A 66 12.97 -2.84 -9.81
CA GLU A 66 14.32 -2.96 -10.36
C GLU A 66 15.26 -3.61 -9.33
N PRO A 67 16.19 -4.48 -9.75
CA PRO A 67 17.17 -5.04 -8.84
C PRO A 67 18.04 -3.91 -8.26
N SER A 68 18.14 -3.87 -6.93
CA SER A 68 19.11 -3.01 -6.25
C SER A 68 20.50 -3.59 -6.49
N VAL A 69 21.32 -2.86 -7.26
CA VAL A 69 22.68 -3.22 -7.70
C VAL A 69 23.58 -3.59 -6.53
#